data_AF-A0A0V8CWI8-F1
#
_entry.id   AF-A0A0V8CWI8-F1
#
_cell.length_a   1.000
_cell.length_b   1.000
_cell.length_c   1.000
_cell.angle_alpha   90.00
_cell.angle_beta   90.00
_cell.angle_gamma   90.00
#
_symmetry.space_group_name_H-M   'P 1'
#
loop_
_entity.id
_entity.type
_entity.pdbx_description
1 polymer ?
#
loop_
_entity_poly.entity_id
_entity_poly.type
_entity_poly.pdbx_seq_one_letter_code
_entity_poly.pdbx_strand_id
1 'polypeptide(L)'
;MSRSDEIIRIVSDYKKIEVKQLSQLLNVSNVTIRKDLDKLEEKGIINRQHGFALINNTDDINFRLAKNYNLKRKIAVKAAENILDGDTVMIESGST
;
A
#
# COMPACT_ATOMS: atom_id res chain seq x y z
N MET A 1 -10.74 5.85 -3.23
CA MET A 1 -9.37 5.53 -2.76
C MET A 1 -9.52 5.06 -1.33
N SER A 2 -8.94 3.92 -0.93
CA SER A 2 -9.10 3.44 0.45
C SER A 2 -8.19 4.24 1.38
N ARG A 3 -8.59 4.40 2.65
CA ARG A 3 -7.74 5.06 3.65
C ARG A 3 -6.40 4.34 3.86
N SER A 4 -6.39 3.01 3.73
CA SER A 4 -5.15 2.23 3.77
C SER A 4 -4.20 2.62 2.63
N ASP A 5 -4.73 2.85 1.42
CA ASP A 5 -3.93 3.30 0.28
C ASP A 5 -3.29 4.67 0.55
N GLU A 6 -4.05 5.58 1.18
CA GLU A 6 -3.54 6.91 1.54
C GLU A 6 -2.47 6.85 2.62
N ILE A 7 -2.64 6.01 3.66
CA ILE A 7 -1.63 5.78 4.69
C ILE A 7 -0.33 5.28 4.05
N ILE A 8 -0.42 4.26 3.18
CA ILE A 8 0.76 3.68 2.51
C ILE A 8 1.44 4.73 1.61
N ARG A 9 0.66 5.54 0.88
CA ARG A 9 1.20 6.64 0.08
C ARG A 9 1.96 7.64 0.95
N ILE A 10 1.34 8.15 2.02
CA ILE A 10 1.96 9.15 2.90
C ILE A 10 3.22 8.56 3.56
N VAL A 11 3.15 7.37 4.13
CA VAL A 11 4.33 6.75 4.75
C VAL A 11 5.43 6.50 3.70
N SER A 12 5.07 6.23 2.44
CA SER A 12 6.02 6.07 1.31
C SER A 12 6.73 7.35 0.95
N ASP A 13 6.00 8.45 0.93
CA ASP A 13 6.57 9.75 0.56
C ASP A 13 7.50 10.25 1.68
N TYR A 14 7.13 10.02 2.94
CA TYR A 14 7.89 10.48 4.11
C TYR A 14 8.98 9.49 4.58
N LYS A 15 8.93 8.20 4.15
CA LYS A 15 9.71 7.04 4.62
C LYS A 15 9.52 6.66 6.09
N LYS A 16 9.35 7.66 6.96
CA LYS A 16 9.08 7.56 8.39
C LYS A 16 8.22 8.75 8.79
N ILE A 17 7.11 8.51 9.49
CA ILE A 17 6.20 9.57 9.94
C ILE A 17 5.68 9.27 11.34
N GLU A 18 5.50 10.31 12.16
CA GLU A 18 4.85 10.17 13.46
C GLU A 18 3.37 9.81 13.31
N VAL A 19 2.88 8.91 14.16
CA VAL A 19 1.45 8.54 14.22
C VAL A 19 0.57 9.77 14.43
N LYS A 20 1.04 10.74 15.24
CA LYS A 20 0.33 12.00 15.51
C LYS A 20 0.28 12.90 14.27
N GLN A 21 1.36 12.99 13.51
CA GLN A 21 1.40 13.77 12.28
C GLN A 21 0.52 13.11 11.21
N LEU A 22 0.59 11.78 11.08
CA LEU A 22 -0.24 11.02 10.14
C LEU A 22 -1.73 11.16 10.43
N SER A 23 -2.12 11.17 11.71
CA SER A 23 -3.52 11.35 12.11
C SER A 23 -4.05 12.75 11.80
N GLN A 24 -3.21 13.78 11.94
CA GLN A 24 -3.52 15.15 11.52
C GLN A 24 -3.67 15.27 10.00
N LEU A 25 -2.75 14.70 9.22
CA LEU A 25 -2.82 14.72 7.75
C LEU A 25 -4.08 14.05 7.21
N LEU A 26 -4.52 12.96 7.84
CA LEU A 26 -5.70 12.19 7.45
C LEU A 26 -6.98 12.62 8.17
N ASN A 27 -6.91 13.66 9.02
CA ASN A 27 -8.01 14.19 9.82
C ASN A 27 -8.80 13.12 10.59
N VAL A 28 -8.08 12.23 11.28
CA VAL A 28 -8.65 11.13 12.07
C VAL A 28 -7.99 11.05 13.45
N SER A 29 -8.60 10.32 14.39
CA SER A 29 -8.02 10.18 15.73
C SER A 29 -6.75 9.32 15.73
N ASN A 30 -5.85 9.54 16.70
CA ASN A 30 -4.68 8.69 16.92
C ASN A 30 -5.06 7.22 17.15
N VAL A 31 -6.20 6.95 17.81
CA VAL A 31 -6.68 5.58 18.04
C VAL A 31 -7.09 4.93 16.73
N THR A 32 -7.71 5.69 15.83
CA THR A 32 -8.12 5.19 14.52
C THR A 32 -6.92 4.86 13.65
N ILE A 33 -5.93 5.77 13.57
CA ILE A 33 -4.67 5.50 12.84
C ILE A 33 -3.91 4.32 13.41
N ARG A 34 -3.85 4.16 14.73
CA ARG A 34 -3.21 2.97 15.32
C ARG A 34 -3.84 1.69 14.81
N LYS A 35 -5.18 1.58 14.84
CA LYS A 35 -5.89 0.40 14.31
C LYS A 35 -5.65 0.16 12.82
N ASP A 36 -5.50 1.21 12.02
CA ASP A 36 -5.20 1.05 10.59
C ASP A 36 -3.77 0.60 10.36
N LEU A 37 -2.81 1.18 11.10
CA LEU A 37 -1.41 0.78 11.04
C LEU A 37 -1.22 -0.65 11.52
N ASP A 38 -1.93 -1.09 12.56
CA ASP A 38 -1.88 -2.48 13.06
C ASP A 38 -2.27 -3.47 11.94
N LYS A 39 -3.34 -3.17 11.19
CA LYS A 39 -3.77 -3.98 10.03
C LYS A 39 -2.76 -3.99 8.88
N LEU A 40 -1.98 -2.92 8.72
CA LEU A 40 -0.96 -2.82 7.67
C LEU A 40 0.35 -3.50 8.10
N GLU A 41 0.63 -3.49 9.39
CA GLU A 41 1.75 -4.19 10.01
C GLU A 41 1.53 -5.71 10.03
N GLU A 42 0.31 -6.19 10.33
CA GLU A 42 -0.06 -7.61 10.19
C GLU A 42 0.13 -8.13 8.75
N LYS A 43 0.01 -7.25 7.76
CA LYS A 43 0.25 -7.55 6.33
C LYS A 43 1.71 -7.39 5.92
N GLY A 44 2.59 -7.00 6.84
CA GLY A 44 4.00 -6.76 6.58
C GLY A 44 4.30 -5.53 5.71
N ILE A 45 3.33 -4.63 5.48
CA ILE A 45 3.49 -3.47 4.60
C ILE A 45 4.20 -2.30 5.31
N ILE A 46 3.93 -2.14 6.61
CA ILE A 46 4.45 -1.06 7.45
C ILE A 46 5.04 -1.69 8.73
N ASN A 47 6.04 -1.04 9.30
CA ASN A 47 6.61 -1.37 10.60
C ASN A 47 6.42 -0.19 11.56
N ARG A 48 5.94 -0.45 12.78
CA ARG A 48 5.82 0.57 13.81
C ARG A 48 7.01 0.56 14.77
N GLN A 49 7.56 1.74 15.03
CA GLN A 49 8.60 1.91 16.04
C GLN A 49 8.36 3.16 16.89
N HIS A 50 8.25 3.01 18.21
CA HIS A 50 8.23 4.11 19.18
C HIS A 50 7.37 5.33 18.78
N GLY A 51 6.15 5.11 18.28
CA GLY A 51 5.23 6.19 17.89
C GLY A 51 5.35 6.66 16.42
N PHE A 52 6.18 6.00 15.62
CA PHE A 52 6.33 6.21 14.19
C PHE A 52 5.78 5.03 13.38
N ALA A 53 5.34 5.33 12.17
CA ALA A 53 5.11 4.37 11.10
C ALA A 53 6.24 4.49 10.07
N LEU A 54 6.83 3.36 9.69
CA LEU A 54 7.85 3.24 8.65
C LEU A 54 7.42 2.23 7.60
N ILE A 55 7.88 2.39 6.37
CA ILE A 55 7.70 1.35 5.37
C ILE A 55 8.63 0.18 5.62
N ASN A 56 8.06 -1.03 5.56
CA ASN A 56 8.84 -2.24 5.47
C ASN A 56 9.52 -2.27 4.10
N ASN A 57 10.80 -2.62 4.07
CA ASN A 57 11.69 -2.72 2.90
C ASN A 57 11.01 -2.46 1.54
N THR A 58 11.40 -1.41 0.81
CA THR A 58 10.75 -1.02 -0.46
C THR A 58 10.83 -2.07 -1.56
N ASP A 59 11.70 -3.07 -1.42
CA ASP A 59 11.78 -4.24 -2.31
C ASP A 59 10.79 -5.36 -1.96
N ASP A 60 10.11 -5.28 -0.82
CA ASP A 60 9.09 -6.24 -0.40
C ASP A 60 7.93 -6.27 -1.42
N ILE A 61 7.55 -7.48 -1.84
CA ILE A 61 6.47 -7.70 -2.80
C ILE A 61 5.15 -7.09 -2.31
N ASN A 62 4.85 -7.15 -1.01
CA ASN A 62 3.61 -6.64 -0.44
C ASN A 62 3.57 -5.12 -0.48
N PHE A 63 4.69 -4.46 -0.19
CA PHE A 63 4.80 -3.02 -0.35
C PHE A 63 4.63 -2.61 -1.82
N ARG A 64 5.34 -3.29 -2.73
CA ARG A 64 5.24 -3.01 -4.16
C ARG A 64 3.81 -3.20 -4.65
N LEU A 65 3.09 -4.24 -4.23
CA LEU A 65 1.69 -4.47 -4.57
C LEU A 65 0.76 -3.36 -4.06
N ALA A 66 0.98 -2.88 -2.84
CA ALA A 66 0.16 -1.82 -2.27
C ALA A 66 0.44 -0.44 -2.87
N LYS A 67 1.69 -0.18 -3.27
CA LYS A 67 2.09 1.07 -3.91
C LYS A 67 1.37 1.22 -5.26
N ASN A 68 0.69 2.34 -5.45
CA ASN A 68 -0.09 2.62 -6.65
C ASN A 68 -1.16 1.55 -6.95
N TYR A 69 -1.66 0.84 -5.93
CA TYR A 69 -2.60 -0.28 -6.08
C TYR A 69 -3.76 0.04 -7.02
N ASN A 70 -4.43 1.20 -6.86
CA ASN A 70 -5.54 1.58 -7.71
C ASN A 70 -5.15 1.80 -9.18
N LEU A 71 -3.95 2.33 -9.45
CA LEU A 71 -3.45 2.51 -10.82
C LEU A 71 -3.11 1.15 -11.44
N LYS A 72 -2.41 0.29 -10.70
CA LYS A 72 -2.06 -1.07 -11.10
C LYS A 72 -3.29 -1.91 -11.40
N ARG A 73 -4.31 -1.81 -10.55
CA ARG A 73 -5.62 -2.45 -10.79
C ARG A 73 -6.25 -1.97 -12.09
N LYS A 74 -6.19 -0.67 -12.42
CA LYS A 74 -6.70 -0.15 -13.70
C LYS A 74 -5.91 -0.69 -14.89
N ILE A 75 -4.58 -0.77 -14.79
CA ILE A 75 -3.70 -1.36 -15.81
C ILE A 75 -4.06 -2.84 -16.01
N ALA A 76 -4.17 -3.61 -14.92
CA ALA A 76 -4.51 -5.03 -14.94
C ALA A 76 -5.88 -5.30 -15.58
N VAL A 77 -6.91 -4.53 -15.21
CA VAL A 77 -8.24 -4.63 -15.85
C VAL A 77 -8.13 -4.34 -17.35
N LYS A 78 -7.42 -3.28 -17.74
CA LYS A 78 -7.27 -2.92 -19.15
C LYS A 78 -6.47 -3.96 -19.94
N ALA A 79 -5.45 -4.56 -19.35
CA ALA A 79 -4.68 -5.63 -19.96
C ALA A 79 -5.54 -6.89 -20.17
N ALA A 80 -6.33 -7.26 -19.16
CA ALA A 80 -7.22 -8.42 -19.23
C ALA A 80 -8.28 -8.30 -20.33
N GLU A 81 -8.75 -7.08 -20.64
CA GLU A 81 -9.66 -6.84 -21.77
C GLU A 81 -9.08 -7.22 -23.14
N ASN A 82 -7.75 -7.36 -23.28
CA ASN A 82 -7.09 -7.72 -24.54
C ASN A 82 -6.79 -9.22 -24.67
N ILE A 83 -7.13 -10.04 -23.67
CA ILE A 83 -6.90 -11.49 -23.70
C ILE A 83 -8.12 -12.16 -24.31
N LEU A 84 -7.91 -12.97 -25.35
CA LEU A 84 -8.95 -13.69 -26.06
C LEU A 84 -8.89 -15.20 -25.78
N ASP A 85 -9.97 -15.91 -26.10
CA ASP A 85 -10.00 -17.36 -26.00
C ASP A 85 -8.97 -17.99 -26.96
N GLY A 86 -8.18 -18.93 -26.44
CA GLY A 86 -7.08 -19.57 -27.17
C GLY A 86 -5.72 -18.88 -27.05
N ASP A 87 -5.61 -17.71 -26.41
CA ASP A 87 -4.33 -17.06 -26.16
C ASP A 87 -3.46 -17.83 -25.15
N THR A 88 -2.15 -17.85 -25.39
CA THR A 88 -1.17 -18.35 -24.41
C THR A 88 -0.56 -17.17 -23.66
N VAL A 89 -0.75 -17.13 -22.35
CA VAL A 89 -0.26 -16.03 -21.48
C VAL A 89 0.96 -16.47 -20.69
N MET A 90 2.03 -15.69 -20.76
CA MET A 90 3.20 -15.84 -19.88
C MET A 90 3.05 -14.93 -18.65
N ILE A 91 3.23 -15.48 -17.45
CA ILE A 91 3.12 -14.76 -16.18
C ILE A 91 4.50 -14.65 -15.55
N GLU A 92 4.91 -13.42 -15.26
CA GLU A 92 6.15 -13.13 -14.53
C GLU A 92 5.86 -12.60 -13.12
N SER A 93 6.86 -12.72 -12.23
CA SER A 93 6.80 -12.16 -10.89
C SER A 93 6.99 -10.64 -10.94
N GLY A 94 5.89 -9.93 -10.74
CA GLY A 94 5.85 -8.48 -10.71
C GLY A 94 4.75 -7.98 -9.79
N SER A 95 4.77 -6.70 -9.48
CA SER A 95 3.70 -6.06 -8.71
C SER A 95 2.76 -5.23 -9.58
N THR A 96 2.91 -5.30 -10.90
CA THR A 96 2.37 -4.35 -11.89
C THR A 96 0.88 -4.48 -12.10
#